data_AF-A0A838U0I2-F1
#
_entry.id   AF-A0A838U0I2-F1
#
_cell.length_a   1.000
_cell.length_b   1.000
_cell.length_c   1.000
_cell.angle_alpha   90.00
_cell.angle_beta   90.00
_cell.angle_gamma   90.00
#
_symmetry.space_group_name_H-M   'P 1'
#
loop_
_entity.id
_entity.type
_entity.pdbx_description
1 polymer ?
#
loop_
_entity_poly.entity_id
_entity_poly.type
_entity_poly.pdbx_seq_one_letter_code
_entity_poly.pdbx_strand_id
1 'polypeptide(L)' 'MNRVENYINEELKKHKKICFALIDSENINDVSHIAKKVESLGASAILVGGSSAIDQLDLDKLVLSIKSIISIPIIL' A
#
# COMPACT_ATOMS: atom_id res chain seq x y z
N MET A 1 -9.50 15.32 11.22
CA MET A 1 -8.38 14.39 11.53
C MET A 1 -8.25 13.41 10.38
N ASN A 2 -7.03 13.14 9.93
CA ASN A 2 -6.76 12.28 8.77
C ASN A 2 -6.95 10.80 9.14
N ARG A 3 -7.83 10.07 8.44
CA ARG A 3 -8.15 8.66 8.73
C ARG A 3 -6.93 7.73 8.69
N VAL A 4 -6.03 7.94 7.72
CA VAL A 4 -4.82 7.12 7.54
C VAL A 4 -3.80 7.38 8.65
N GLU A 5 -3.58 8.64 9.00
CA GLU A 5 -2.67 9.04 10.08
C GLU A 5 -3.12 8.47 11.44
N ASN A 6 -4.42 8.53 11.72
CA ASN A 6 -4.99 7.92 12.92
C ASN A 6 -4.75 6.40 12.94
N TYR A 7 -4.98 5.71 11.82
CA TYR A 7 -4.73 4.27 11.70
C TYR A 7 -3.26 3.92 11.98
N ILE A 8 -2.32 4.66 11.37
CA ILE A 8 -0.87 4.44 11.57
C ILE A 8 -0.49 4.63 13.04
N ASN A 9 -1.01 5.67 13.68
CA ASN A 9 -0.76 5.93 15.10
C ASN A 9 -1.29 4.81 16.00
N GLU A 10 -2.48 4.26 15.71
CA GLU A 10 -3.04 3.14 16.45
C GLU A 10 -2.23 1.84 16.23
N GLU A 11 -1.82 1.54 14.99
CA GLU A 11 -0.94 0.41 14.69
C GLU A 11 0.40 0.51 15.43
N LEU A 12 1.01 1.70 15.45
CA LEU A 12 2.27 1.93 16.18
C LEU A 12 2.10 1.77 17.69
N LYS A 13 1.00 2.26 18.27
CA LYS A 13 0.69 2.08 19.70
C LYS A 13 0.55 0.61 20.07
N LYS A 14 -0.16 -0.15 19.23
CA LYS A 14 -0.49 -1.57 19.43
C LYS A 14 0.70 -2.50 19.20
N HIS A 15 1.46 -2.29 18.12
CA HIS A 15 2.52 -3.20 17.68
C HIS A 15 3.94 -2.73 18.01
N LYS A 16 4.13 -1.49 18.48
CA LYS A 16 5.43 -0.84 18.79
C LYS A 16 6.40 -0.68 17.61
N LYS A 17 6.08 -1.28 16.48
CA LYS A 17 6.76 -1.17 15.20
C LYS A 17 5.71 -1.28 14.09
N ILE A 18 6.02 -0.71 12.95
CA ILE A 18 5.20 -0.80 11.74
C ILE A 18 6.12 -1.12 10.57
N CYS A 19 5.59 -1.84 9.59
CA CYS A 19 6.29 -2.16 8.36
C CYS A 19 5.44 -1.66 7.20
N PHE A 20 6.02 -0.82 6.35
CA PHE A 20 5.40 -0.41 5.11
C PHE A 20 6.14 -1.06 3.96
N ALA A 21 5.39 -1.68 3.05
CA ALA A 21 5.97 -2.22 1.83
C ALA A 21 5.87 -1.20 0.72
N LEU A 22 6.95 -1.02 -0.04
CA LEU A 22 6.94 -0.21 -1.25
C LEU A 22 6.68 -1.12 -2.45
N ILE A 23 5.62 -0.83 -3.19
CA ILE A 23 5.38 -1.37 -4.53
C ILE A 23 5.86 -0.33 -5.52
N ASP A 24 6.89 -0.69 -6.28
CA ASP A 24 7.37 0.12 -7.37
C ASP A 24 6.37 0.08 -8.53
N SER A 25 5.84 1.23 -8.92
CA SER A 25 4.84 1.34 -9.96
C SER A 25 5.37 0.92 -11.34
N GLU A 26 6.69 0.91 -11.58
CA GLU A 26 7.27 0.42 -12.84
C GLU A 26 7.11 -1.08 -13.07
N ASN A 27 6.94 -1.87 -12.00
CA ASN A 27 6.88 -3.32 -12.09
C ASN A 27 5.45 -3.83 -11.80
N ILE A 28 4.58 -3.70 -12.82
CA ILE A 28 3.12 -3.87 -12.72
C ILE A 28 2.69 -5.36 -12.66
N ASN A 29 3.60 -6.29 -12.95
CA ASN A 29 3.28 -7.71 -12.96
C ASN A 29 3.02 -8.23 -11.53
N ASP A 30 1.91 -8.95 -11.37
CA ASP A 30 1.50 -9.60 -10.11
C ASP A 30 1.33 -8.67 -8.89
N VAL A 31 1.17 -7.35 -9.09
CA VAL A 31 1.03 -6.38 -8.00
C VAL A 31 -0.10 -6.75 -7.02
N SER A 32 -1.24 -7.22 -7.53
CA SER A 32 -2.35 -7.70 -6.71
C SER A 32 -1.96 -8.88 -5.79
N HIS A 33 -1.22 -9.84 -6.33
CA HIS A 33 -0.76 -11.00 -5.57
C HIS A 33 0.30 -10.58 -4.53
N ILE A 34 1.23 -9.70 -4.91
CA ILE A 34 2.25 -9.14 -4.02
C ILE A 34 1.59 -8.37 -2.88
N ALA A 35 0.63 -7.49 -3.16
CA ALA A 35 -0.06 -6.70 -2.15
C ALA A 35 -0.77 -7.58 -1.11
N LYS A 36 -1.49 -8.61 -1.58
CA LYS A 36 -2.17 -9.57 -0.70
C LYS A 36 -1.18 -10.38 0.14
N LYS A 37 -0.08 -10.82 -0.46
CA LYS A 37 0.98 -11.55 0.24
C LYS A 37 1.62 -10.68 1.32
N VAL A 38 1.94 -9.44 1.00
CA VAL A 38 2.55 -8.49 1.93
C VAL A 38 1.63 -8.16 3.10
N GLU A 39 0.33 -7.97 2.85
CA GLU A 39 -0.68 -7.84 3.90
C GLU A 39 -0.69 -9.08 4.81
N SER A 40 -0.69 -10.28 4.23
CA SER A 40 -0.67 -11.54 5.01
C SER A 40 0.59 -11.73 5.85
N LEU A 41 1.71 -11.10 5.47
CA LEU A 41 2.97 -11.09 6.21
C LEU A 41 3.01 -10.04 7.33
N GLY A 42 1.96 -9.23 7.48
CA GLY A 42 1.82 -8.28 8.58
C GLY A 42 2.31 -6.86 8.27
N ALA A 43 2.37 -6.47 6.99
CA ALA A 43 2.58 -5.05 6.66
C ALA A 43 1.42 -4.19 7.18
N SER A 44 1.74 -3.02 7.71
CA SER A 44 0.77 -2.07 8.25
C SER A 44 0.21 -1.13 7.17
N ALA A 45 0.96 -0.91 6.08
CA ALA A 45 0.51 -0.13 4.93
C ALA A 45 1.31 -0.50 3.69
N ILE A 46 0.78 -0.13 2.52
CA ILE A 46 1.47 -0.25 1.24
C ILE A 46 1.72 1.15 0.68
N LEU A 47 2.97 1.45 0.37
CA LEU A 47 3.40 2.62 -0.39
C LEU A 47 3.38 2.25 -1.87
N VAL A 48 2.82 3.09 -2.73
CA VAL A 48 2.84 2.91 -4.18
C VAL A 48 3.49 4.13 -4.80
N GLY A 49 4.63 3.94 -5.45
CA GLY A 49 5.43 5.02 -6.03
C GLY A 49 6.73 4.49 -6.59
N GLY A 50 7.78 5.32 -6.68
CA GLY A 50 9.12 4.89 -7.09
C GLY A 50 9.47 5.14 -8.56
N SER A 51 8.50 5.52 -9.40
CA SER A 51 8.72 5.83 -10.83
C SER A 51 8.45 7.30 -11.17
N SER A 52 9.22 7.83 -12.12
CA SER A 52 9.02 9.17 -12.71
C SER A 52 8.14 9.16 -13.96
N ALA A 53 7.79 7.99 -14.50
CA ALA A 53 7.31 7.84 -15.87
C ALA A 53 5.94 7.16 -16.01
N ILE A 54 5.25 6.84 -14.91
CA ILE A 54 3.93 6.21 -14.98
C ILE A 54 2.82 7.24 -15.20
N ASP A 55 1.91 6.94 -16.12
CA ASP A 55 0.72 7.75 -16.33
C ASP A 55 -0.20 7.67 -15.12
N GLN A 56 -0.74 8.83 -14.70
CA GLN A 56 -1.61 8.94 -13.54
C GLN A 56 -2.86 8.03 -13.64
N LEU A 57 -3.37 7.82 -14.86
CA LEU A 57 -4.50 6.91 -15.12
C LEU A 57 -4.16 5.45 -14.81
N ASP A 58 -2.93 5.02 -15.05
CA ASP A 58 -2.51 3.64 -14.81
C ASP A 58 -2.19 3.44 -13.33
N LEU A 59 -1.65 4.46 -12.66
CA LEU A 59 -1.50 4.47 -11.20
C LEU A 59 -2.86 4.37 -10.49
N ASP A 60 -3.87 5.12 -10.93
CA ASP A 60 -5.21 5.09 -10.32
C ASP A 60 -5.87 3.72 -10.48
N LYS A 61 -5.81 3.12 -11.67
CA LYS A 61 -6.31 1.75 -11.91
C LYS A 61 -5.59 0.74 -11.03
N LEU A 62 -4.26 0.86 -10.91
CA LEU A 62 -3.46 -0.01 -10.06
C LEU A 62 -3.90 0.09 -8.60
N VAL A 63 -3.99 1.30 -8.06
CA VAL A 63 -4.43 1.55 -6.67
C VAL A 63 -5.84 1.00 -6.42
N LEU A 64 -6.77 1.22 -7.35
CA LEU A 64 -8.14 0.69 -7.24
C LEU A 64 -8.16 -0.84 -7.23
N SER A 65 -7.36 -1.48 -8.08
CA SER A 65 -7.25 -2.94 -8.12
C SER A 65 -6.74 -3.51 -6.78
N ILE A 66 -5.71 -2.89 -6.19
CA ILE A 66 -5.15 -3.30 -4.92
C ILE A 66 -6.16 -3.07 -3.78
N LYS A 67 -6.79 -1.90 -3.72
CA LYS A 67 -7.79 -1.56 -2.68
C LYS A 67 -8.96 -2.55 -2.63
N SER A 68 -9.29 -3.20 -3.74
CA SER A 68 -10.38 -4.17 -3.78
C SER A 68 -10.06 -5.51 -3.09
N ILE A 69 -8.79 -5.78 -2.79
CA ILE A 69 -8.33 -7.09 -2.30
C ILE A 69 -7.59 -7.06 -0.96
N ILE A 70 -7.21 -5.87 -0.47
CA ILE A 70 -6.55 -5.65 0.82
C ILE A 70 -7.37 -4.74 1.74
N SER A 71 -7.04 -4.78 3.03
CA SER A 71 -7.71 -4.05 4.12
C SER A 71 -6.84 -2.93 4.71
N ILE A 72 -5.52 -3.03 4.54
CA ILE A 72 -4.54 -2.04 5.01
C ILE A 72 -4.49 -0.81 4.07
N PRO A 73 -4.12 0.38 4.58
CA PRO A 73 -4.07 1.59 3.77
C PRO A 73 -3.02 1.52 2.65
N ILE A 74 -3.37 2.15 1.52
CA ILE A 74 -2.45 2.48 0.42
C ILE A 74 -2.11 3.96 0.50
N ILE A 75 -0.83 4.28 0.41
CA ILE A 75 -0.26 5.63 0.49
C ILE A 75 0.50 5.90 -0.81
N LEU A 76 0.25 7.06 -1.42
CA LEU A 76 0.93 7.56 -2.61
C LEU A 76 2.08 8.50 -2.22
#